data_AF-A0ABD3MRY3-F1
#
_entry.id   AF-A0ABD3MRY3-F1
#
_cell.length_a   1.000
_cell.length_b   1.000
_cell.length_c   1.000
_cell.angle_alpha   90.00
_cell.angle_beta   90.00
_cell.angle_gamma   90.00
#
_symmetry.space_group_name_H-M   'P 1'
#
loop_
_entity.id
_entity.type
_entity.pdbx_description
1 polymer ?
#
loop_
_entity_poly.entity_id
_entity_poly.type
_entity_poly.pdbx_seq_one_letter_code
_entity_poly.pdbx_strand_id
1 'polypeptide(L)'
;MRPLGLHEYNPTPFDNAMHVPKKLKILARDKLEMEIQVDGRPHCPIEDAVATLELYKRHRVKWERVIMYKVKRTREICGSSSGE
;
A
#
# COMPACT_ATOMS: atom_id res chain seq x y z
N MET A 1 -24.16 -24.62 4.79
CA MET A 1 -23.74 -23.41 4.05
C MET A 1 -23.08 -22.46 5.04
N ARG A 2 -21.77 -22.21 4.94
CA ARG A 2 -21.08 -21.23 5.81
C ARG A 2 -21.21 -19.84 5.20
N PRO A 3 -21.51 -18.80 5.99
CA PRO A 3 -21.57 -17.44 5.50
C PRO A 3 -20.16 -16.96 5.12
N LEU A 4 -20.04 -16.31 3.96
CA LEU A 4 -18.81 -15.68 3.49
C LEU A 4 -18.50 -14.44 4.35
N GLY A 5 -17.91 -14.68 5.52
CA GLY A 5 -17.30 -13.65 6.34
C GLY A 5 -15.96 -13.22 5.75
N LEU A 6 -15.79 -11.91 5.58
CA LEU A 6 -14.53 -11.16 5.56
C LEU A 6 -13.30 -11.91 5.03
N HIS A 7 -12.96 -11.63 3.76
CA HIS A 7 -11.64 -11.75 3.14
C HIS A 7 -10.53 -12.08 4.15
N GLU A 8 -10.20 -13.37 4.26
CA GLU A 8 -9.12 -13.88 5.12
C GLU A 8 -7.80 -13.26 4.65
N TYR A 9 -7.42 -12.15 5.27
CA TYR A 9 -6.08 -11.60 5.18
C TYR A 9 -5.14 -12.55 5.93
N ASN A 10 -4.13 -13.07 5.23
CA ASN A 10 -3.12 -13.95 5.80
C ASN A 10 -1.85 -13.13 6.10
N PRO A 11 -1.70 -12.55 7.31
CA PRO A 11 -0.51 -11.81 7.68
C PRO A 11 0.68 -12.76 7.78
N THR A 12 1.74 -12.50 7.03
CA THR A 12 2.98 -13.27 7.22
C THR A 12 3.65 -12.86 8.54
N PRO A 13 4.38 -13.77 9.23
CA PRO A 13 4.94 -13.51 10.56
C PRO A 13 6.02 -12.41 10.63
N PHE A 14 6.37 -11.77 9.50
CA PHE A 14 7.45 -10.79 9.40
C PHE A 14 6.97 -9.35 9.20
N ASP A 15 5.67 -9.12 9.15
CA ASP A 15 5.10 -7.78 8.93
C ASP A 15 5.08 -6.97 10.24
N ASN A 16 6.24 -6.42 10.62
CA ASN A 16 6.44 -5.51 11.77
C ASN A 16 5.70 -4.14 11.67
N ALA A 17 4.63 -4.06 10.88
CA ALA A 17 3.63 -3.01 10.96
C ALA A 17 2.37 -3.53 10.25
N MET A 18 1.31 -3.76 11.03
CA MET A 18 0.01 -4.28 10.57
C MET A 18 -0.70 -3.25 9.67
N HIS A 19 -0.19 -3.07 8.44
CA HIS A 19 -0.80 -2.22 7.43
C HIS A 19 -1.97 -2.98 6.81
N VAL A 20 -3.14 -2.87 7.44
CA VAL A 20 -4.37 -3.38 6.84
C VAL A 20 -4.73 -2.54 5.61
N PRO A 21 -5.10 -3.17 4.47
CA PRO A 21 -5.52 -2.45 3.29
C PRO A 21 -6.75 -1.58 3.60
N LYS A 22 -6.71 -0.31 3.20
CA LYS A 22 -7.83 0.64 3.33
C LYS A 22 -8.48 0.89 1.98
N LYS A 23 -9.79 1.20 1.99
CA LYS A 23 -10.53 1.60 0.78
C LYS A 23 -9.96 2.88 0.19
N LEU A 24 -9.96 2.99 -1.15
CA LEU A 24 -9.45 4.16 -1.87
C LEU A 24 -10.12 5.46 -1.41
N LYS A 25 -11.46 5.50 -1.28
CA LYS A 25 -12.19 6.68 -0.77
C LYS A 25 -11.72 7.19 0.59
N ILE A 26 -11.32 6.27 1.48
CA ILE A 26 -10.80 6.62 2.80
C ILE A 26 -9.39 7.19 2.68
N LEU A 27 -8.52 6.56 1.87
CA LEU A 27 -7.16 7.03 1.65
C LEU A 27 -7.13 8.40 0.97
N ALA A 28 -7.95 8.60 -0.06
CA ALA A 28 -8.07 9.86 -0.78
C ALA A 28 -8.52 10.98 0.16
N ARG A 29 -9.53 10.74 0.99
CA ARG A 29 -9.97 11.71 2.00
C ARG A 29 -8.89 12.00 3.04
N ASP A 30 -8.33 10.97 3.66
CA ASP A 30 -7.41 11.13 4.79
C ASP A 30 -6.03 11.67 4.38
N LYS A 31 -5.60 11.45 3.13
CA LYS A 31 -4.25 11.80 2.66
C LYS A 31 -4.22 12.91 1.62
N LEU A 32 -5.27 13.08 0.83
CA LEU A 32 -5.32 14.08 -0.24
C LEU A 32 -6.43 15.11 -0.03
N GLU A 33 -7.27 14.96 1.00
CA GLU A 33 -8.46 15.79 1.21
C GLU A 33 -9.41 15.75 0.00
N MET A 34 -9.40 14.63 -0.72
CA MET A 34 -10.24 14.40 -1.91
C MET A 34 -11.43 13.53 -1.55
N GLU A 35 -12.64 13.97 -1.92
CA GLU A 35 -13.85 13.16 -1.84
C GLU A 35 -14.11 12.48 -3.19
N ILE A 36 -14.01 11.15 -3.21
CA ILE A 36 -14.30 10.30 -4.38
C ILE A 36 -15.19 9.13 -3.94
N GLN A 37 -15.88 8.50 -4.90
CA GLN A 37 -16.81 7.38 -4.62
C GLN A 37 -17.86 7.75 -3.57
N VAL A 38 -18.45 8.94 -3.73
CA VAL A 38 -19.46 9.49 -2.82
C VAL A 38 -20.71 8.61 -2.88
N ASP A 39 -21.19 8.18 -1.72
CA ASP A 39 -22.35 7.30 -1.63
C ASP A 39 -23.59 7.99 -2.25
N GLY A 40 -24.33 7.27 -3.08
CA GLY A 40 -25.45 7.83 -3.85
C GLY A 40 -25.07 8.47 -5.19
N ARG A 41 -23.77 8.50 -5.56
CA ARG A 41 -23.31 8.92 -6.89
C ARG A 41 -22.60 7.75 -7.61
N PRO A 42 -22.76 7.61 -8.94
CA PRO A 42 -21.98 6.64 -9.70
C PRO A 42 -20.49 7.00 -9.62
N HIS A 43 -19.63 5.98 -9.56
CA HIS A 43 -18.20 6.20 -9.52
C HIS A 43 -17.68 6.66 -10.88
N CYS A 44 -16.73 7.60 -10.86
CA CYS A 44 -16.03 8.06 -12.04
C CYS A 44 -14.63 7.39 -12.11
N PRO A 45 -14.35 6.52 -13.09
CA PRO A 45 -13.05 5.85 -13.21
C PRO A 45 -11.87 6.82 -13.36
N ILE A 46 -12.11 7.99 -13.97
CA ILE A 46 -11.09 9.03 -14.14
C ILE A 46 -10.72 9.64 -12.79
N GLU A 47 -11.70 9.95 -11.94
CA GLU A 47 -11.47 10.46 -10.58
C GLU A 47 -10.71 9.45 -9.72
N ASP A 48 -11.08 8.18 -9.78
CA ASP A 48 -10.41 7.10 -9.06
C ASP A 48 -8.94 6.94 -9.52
N ALA A 49 -8.69 7.03 -10.83
CA ALA A 49 -7.34 6.96 -11.39
C ALA A 49 -6.48 8.16 -10.95
N VAL A 50 -7.04 9.38 -10.95
CA VAL A 50 -6.36 10.59 -10.49
C VAL A 50 -6.03 10.48 -9.00
N ALA A 51 -6.99 10.11 -8.15
CA ALA A 51 -6.77 9.96 -6.72
C ALA A 51 -5.69 8.90 -6.42
N THR A 52 -5.70 7.79 -7.15
CA THR A 52 -4.68 6.73 -7.03
C THR A 52 -3.29 7.24 -7.39
N LEU A 53 -3.16 7.97 -8.49
CA LEU A 53 -1.89 8.51 -8.93
C LEU A 53 -1.35 9.57 -7.94
N GLU A 54 -2.20 10.43 -7.41
CA GLU A 54 -1.82 11.43 -6.41
C GLU A 54 -1.40 10.78 -5.08
N LEU A 55 -2.09 9.72 -4.65
CA LEU A 55 -1.68 8.93 -3.48
C LEU A 55 -0.28 8.34 -3.69
N TYR A 56 -0.01 7.78 -4.87
CA TYR A 56 1.31 7.27 -5.21
C TYR A 56 2.36 8.39 -5.18
N LYS A 57 2.12 9.51 -5.87
CA LYS A 57 3.06 10.65 -5.91
C LYS A 57 3.38 11.19 -4.51
N ARG A 58 2.38 11.29 -3.63
CA ARG A 58 2.56 11.78 -2.26
C ARG A 58 3.47 10.87 -1.42
N HIS A 59 3.42 9.57 -1.64
CA HIS A 59 4.14 8.59 -0.82
C HIS A 59 5.41 8.01 -1.49
N ARG A 60 5.58 8.19 -2.81
CA ARG A 60 6.66 7.55 -3.59
C ARG A 60 8.05 7.78 -3.00
N VAL A 61 8.39 9.02 -2.65
CA VAL A 61 9.76 9.38 -2.23
C VAL A 61 10.15 8.65 -0.94
N LYS A 62 9.22 8.59 0.02
CA LYS A 62 9.45 7.87 1.28
C LYS A 62 9.56 6.38 1.03
N TRP A 63 8.68 5.83 0.20
CA TRP A 63 8.67 4.40 -0.14
C TRP A 63 9.94 3.98 -0.87
N GLU A 64 10.31 4.68 -1.94
CA GLU A 64 11.53 4.46 -2.72
C GLU A 64 12.78 4.46 -1.85
N ARG A 65 12.90 5.43 -0.94
CA ARG A 65 14.03 5.50 -0.01
C ARG A 65 14.10 4.27 0.92
N VAL A 66 12.96 3.83 1.45
CA VAL A 66 12.89 2.64 2.31
C VAL A 66 13.23 1.38 1.52
N ILE A 67 12.73 1.25 0.29
CA ILE A 67 13.04 0.10 -0.57
C ILE A 67 14.51 0.09 -0.95
N MET A 68 15.09 1.23 -1.35
CA MET A 68 16.52 1.33 -1.65
C MET A 68 17.39 0.90 -0.45
N TYR A 69 17.04 1.37 0.75
CA TYR A 69 17.71 0.95 1.97
C TYR A 69 17.61 -0.57 2.19
N LYS A 70 16.40 -1.14 2.07
CA LYS A 70 16.19 -2.59 2.22
C LYS A 70 16.99 -3.40 1.19
N VAL A 71 16.95 -3.00 -0.08
CA VAL A 71 17.71 -3.66 -1.16
C VAL A 71 19.21 -3.63 -0.86
N LYS A 72 19.75 -2.46 -0.49
CA LYS A 72 21.16 -2.32 -0.12
C LYS A 72 21.52 -3.24 1.05
N ARG A 73 20.71 -3.22 2.11
CA ARG A 73 20.95 -4.03 3.31
C ARG A 73 20.88 -5.53 3.04
N THR A 74 19.91 -5.98 2.25
CA THR A 74 19.80 -7.38 1.84
C THR A 74 21.01 -7.83 1.02
N ARG A 75 21.52 -6.98 0.12
CA ARG A 75 22.75 -7.28 -0.65
C ARG A 75 23.98 -7.41 0.25
N GLU A 76 24.15 -6.54 1.23
CA GLU A 76 25.25 -6.63 2.21
C GLU A 76 25.21 -7.95 2.99
N ILE A 77 24.03 -8.38 3.44
CA ILE A 77 23.86 -9.60 4.24
C ILE A 77 24.04 -10.86 3.37
N CYS A 78 23.39 -10.94 2.21
CA CYS A 78 23.42 -12.12 1.35
C CYS A 78 24.71 -12.24 0.51
N GLY A 79 25.39 -11.12 0.23
CA GLY A 79 26.66 -11.11 -0.51
C GLY A 79 27.89 -11.46 0.32
N SER A 80 27.74 -11.60 1.65
CA SER A 80 28.85 -11.91 2.56
C SER A 80 29.06 -13.42 2.78
N SER A 81 28.29 -14.29 2.12
CA SER A 81 28.27 -15.75 2.38
C SER A 81 29.02 -16.59 1.33
N SER A 82 29.91 -16.01 0.52
CA SER A 82 30.68 -16.76 -0.47
C SER A 82 32.13 -16.29 -0.48
N GLY A 83 32.96 -16.91 0.35
CA GLY A 83 34.41 -16.70 0.32
C GLY A 83 35.11 -17.15 1.59
N GLU A 84 35.12 -18.45 1.89
CA GLU A 84 36.26 -19.19 2.48
C GLU A 84 36.29 -20.60 1.89
#